data_AF-A0A357Y2T7-F1
#
_entry.id   AF-A0A357Y2T7-F1
#
_cell.length_a   1.000
_cell.length_b   1.000
_cell.length_c   1.000
_cell.angle_alpha   90.00
_cell.angle_beta   90.00
_cell.angle_gamma   90.00
#
_symmetry.space_group_name_H-M   'P 1'
#
loop_
_entity.id
_entity.type
_entity.pdbx_description
1 polymer ?
#
loop_
_entity_poly.entity_id
_entity_poly.type
_entity_poly.pdbx_seq_one_letter_code
_entity_poly.pdbx_strand_id
1 'polypeptide(L)'
;MIKEVLVVEGKMDVVAIDKAVEADCIITEGFNLKPQAIANIREAYKKRGIIILTDPDAAGERIRKYLTRRFPEAKHAFIPVEDATANDDIGVEQAKPEAIRQALAKVRTLDWEPSNEFSSADLIVHGLSGTPEAAARRARAGALLGIGFANAKTFLKRLNHYGVTREEFESAMQQLQEESE
;
A
#
# COMPACT_ATOMS: atom_id res chain seq x y z
N MET A 1 11.53 5.53 -16.24
CA MET A 1 12.36 5.49 -15.02
C MET A 1 11.66 6.16 -13.84
N ILE A 2 11.55 5.47 -12.70
CA ILE A 2 11.11 6.02 -11.41
C ILE A 2 12.33 6.59 -10.67
N LYS A 3 12.19 7.78 -10.09
CA LYS A 3 13.28 8.45 -9.37
C LYS A 3 13.55 7.79 -8.02
N GLU A 4 12.52 7.48 -7.25
CA GLU A 4 12.62 6.85 -5.93
C GLU A 4 13.17 5.42 -6.04
N VAL A 5 13.70 4.89 -4.93
CA VAL A 5 14.09 3.48 -4.84
C VAL A 5 12.92 2.66 -4.28
N LEU A 6 12.57 1.55 -4.92
CA LEU A 6 11.52 0.66 -4.43
C LEU A 6 12.09 -0.28 -3.36
N VAL A 7 11.39 -0.42 -2.24
CA VAL A 7 11.75 -1.37 -1.17
C VAL A 7 10.78 -2.54 -1.21
N VAL A 8 11.31 -3.74 -1.47
CA VAL A 8 10.55 -4.98 -1.75
C VAL A 8 11.08 -6.15 -0.90
N GLU A 9 10.36 -7.27 -0.85
CA GLU A 9 10.66 -8.36 0.07
C GLU A 9 11.63 -9.39 -0.49
N GLY A 10 11.47 -9.72 -1.77
CA GLY A 10 12.15 -10.79 -2.47
C GLY A 10 12.78 -10.39 -3.79
N LYS A 11 13.54 -11.33 -4.36
CA LYS A 11 14.18 -11.17 -5.69
C LYS A 11 13.15 -11.23 -6.82
N MET A 12 12.11 -12.03 -6.66
CA MET A 12 11.07 -12.21 -7.66
C MET A 12 10.21 -10.95 -7.80
N ASP A 13 10.02 -10.17 -6.73
CA ASP A 13 9.41 -8.84 -6.78
C ASP A 13 10.17 -7.92 -7.74
N VAL A 14 11.51 -7.91 -7.67
CA VAL A 14 12.36 -7.12 -8.57
C VAL A 14 12.12 -7.53 -10.02
N VAL A 15 12.06 -8.83 -10.29
CA VAL A 15 11.78 -9.35 -11.64
C VAL A 15 10.39 -8.93 -12.14
N ALA A 16 9.38 -8.91 -11.26
CA ALA A 16 8.04 -8.45 -11.61
C ALA A 16 8.01 -6.93 -11.89
N ILE A 17 8.72 -6.15 -11.08
CA ILE A 17 8.87 -4.70 -11.23
C ILE A 17 9.60 -4.36 -12.52
N ASP A 18 10.70 -5.04 -12.84
CA ASP A 18 11.49 -4.79 -14.07
C ASP A 18 10.65 -5.00 -15.34
N LYS A 19 9.65 -5.88 -15.30
CA LYS A 19 8.68 -6.07 -16.40
C LYS A 19 7.66 -4.92 -16.50
N ALA A 20 7.45 -4.18 -15.41
CA ALA A 20 6.46 -3.12 -15.30
C ALA A 20 7.05 -1.74 -15.58
N VAL A 21 8.17 -1.42 -14.91
CA VAL A 21 8.78 -0.10 -14.85
C VAL A 21 10.29 -0.21 -14.67
N GLU A 22 11.03 0.79 -15.14
CA GLU A 22 12.45 0.93 -14.85
C GLU A 22 12.62 1.64 -13.49
N ALA A 23 13.06 0.92 -12.46
CA ALA A 23 13.27 1.43 -11.11
C ALA A 23 14.36 0.64 -10.38
N ASP A 24 15.16 1.31 -9.54
CA ASP A 24 16.07 0.60 -8.65
C ASP A 24 15.31 0.01 -7.46
N CYS A 25 15.68 -1.21 -7.06
CA CYS A 25 15.07 -1.92 -5.96
C CYS A 25 16.07 -2.25 -4.85
N ILE A 26 15.60 -2.21 -3.59
CA ILE A 26 16.30 -2.77 -2.43
C ILE A 26 15.44 -3.87 -1.82
N ILE A 27 16.03 -5.05 -1.67
CA ILE A 27 15.38 -6.26 -1.15
C ILE A 27 15.58 -6.32 0.37
N THR A 28 14.51 -6.58 1.13
CA THR A 28 14.57 -6.73 2.60
C THR A 28 14.90 -8.14 3.06
N GLU A 29 14.68 -9.16 2.20
CA GLU A 29 14.81 -10.60 2.50
C GLU A 29 13.89 -11.00 3.67
N GLY A 30 12.61 -10.61 3.57
CA GLY A 30 11.62 -10.74 4.64
C GLY A 30 11.91 -9.83 5.85
N PHE A 31 11.46 -10.24 7.05
CA PHE A 31 11.58 -9.42 8.26
C PHE A 31 12.98 -9.42 8.90
N ASN A 32 13.93 -10.20 8.37
CA ASN A 32 15.27 -10.30 8.94
C ASN A 32 16.11 -9.01 8.74
N LEU A 33 15.65 -8.08 7.86
CA LEU A 33 16.09 -6.68 7.70
C LEU A 33 17.53 -6.43 8.16
N LYS A 34 18.48 -7.07 7.46
CA LYS A 34 19.90 -7.04 7.81
C LYS A 34 20.38 -5.58 7.97
N PRO A 35 21.34 -5.30 8.87
CA PRO A 35 21.88 -3.95 9.05
C PRO A 35 22.30 -3.27 7.75
N GLN A 36 22.86 -4.03 6.81
CA GLN A 36 23.24 -3.53 5.49
C GLN A 36 22.05 -3.08 4.65
N ALA A 37 20.95 -3.84 4.63
CA ALA A 37 19.74 -3.46 3.89
C ALA A 37 19.17 -2.14 4.45
N ILE A 38 19.11 -2.00 5.77
CA ILE A 38 18.67 -0.75 6.43
C ILE A 38 19.61 0.42 6.11
N ALA A 39 20.92 0.20 6.05
CA ALA A 39 21.88 1.23 5.66
C ALA A 39 21.65 1.69 4.21
N ASN A 40 21.44 0.74 3.29
CA ASN A 40 21.14 1.04 1.89
C ASN A 40 19.81 1.80 1.74
N ILE A 41 18.75 1.38 2.45
CA ILE A 41 17.46 2.07 2.46
C ILE A 41 17.62 3.50 2.98
N ARG A 42 18.41 3.70 4.04
CA ARG A 42 18.65 5.04 4.59
C ARG A 42 19.37 5.97 3.61
N GLU A 43 20.35 5.46 2.87
CA GLU A 43 21.04 6.25 1.85
C GLU A 43 20.12 6.58 0.67
N ALA A 44 19.32 5.61 0.21
CA ALA A 44 18.31 5.83 -0.81
C ALA A 44 17.27 6.88 -0.39
N TYR A 45 16.75 6.76 0.84
CA TYR A 45 15.80 7.69 1.44
C TYR A 45 16.28 9.14 1.40
N LYS A 46 17.54 9.38 1.79
CA LYS A 46 18.12 10.73 1.79
C LYS A 46 18.37 11.28 0.39
N LYS A 47 18.84 10.44 -0.55
CA LYS A 47 19.31 10.90 -1.87
C LYS A 47 18.19 11.03 -2.88
N ARG A 48 17.25 10.09 -2.87
CA ARG A 48 16.21 9.96 -3.91
C ARG A 48 14.80 9.85 -3.37
N GLY A 49 14.66 9.47 -2.09
CA GLY A 49 13.40 8.98 -1.54
C GLY A 49 13.21 7.49 -1.79
N ILE A 50 12.29 6.89 -1.04
CA ILE A 50 11.91 5.48 -1.19
C ILE A 50 10.40 5.33 -1.34
N ILE A 51 9.98 4.29 -2.06
CA ILE A 51 8.60 3.82 -2.09
C ILE A 51 8.58 2.40 -1.50
N ILE A 52 7.79 2.19 -0.46
CA ILE A 52 7.60 0.88 0.16
C ILE A 52 6.52 0.13 -0.62
N LEU A 53 6.91 -0.98 -1.25
CA LEU A 53 6.07 -1.88 -2.04
C LEU A 53 6.27 -3.31 -1.54
N THR A 54 5.60 -3.63 -0.43
CA THR A 54 5.62 -4.95 0.21
C THR A 54 4.39 -5.77 -0.19
N ASP A 55 4.43 -7.06 0.11
CA ASP A 55 3.32 -7.97 -0.13
C ASP A 55 2.07 -7.55 0.66
N PRO A 56 0.86 -7.79 0.12
CA PRO A 56 -0.40 -7.46 0.78
C PRO A 56 -0.80 -8.54 1.81
N ASP A 57 0.16 -9.00 2.60
CA ASP A 57 0.01 -10.04 3.61
C ASP A 57 0.41 -9.54 5.03
N ALA A 58 0.47 -10.46 6.01
CA ALA A 58 0.85 -10.10 7.37
C ALA A 58 2.35 -9.80 7.52
N ALA A 59 3.23 -10.47 6.76
CA ALA A 59 4.67 -10.26 6.83
C ALA A 59 5.06 -8.90 6.23
N GLY A 60 4.55 -8.60 5.04
CA GLY A 60 4.74 -7.33 4.36
C GLY A 60 4.20 -6.16 5.16
N GLU A 61 3.03 -6.29 5.80
CA GLU A 61 2.52 -5.22 6.67
C GLU A 61 3.42 -4.97 7.90
N ARG A 62 4.08 -6.01 8.43
CA ARG A 62 5.04 -5.84 9.53
C ARG A 62 6.29 -5.09 9.04
N ILE A 63 6.81 -5.44 7.88
CA ILE A 63 7.95 -4.75 7.26
C ILE A 63 7.59 -3.30 6.97
N ARG A 64 6.43 -3.05 6.35
CA ARG A 64 5.89 -1.71 6.08
C ARG A 64 5.86 -0.86 7.34
N LYS A 65 5.22 -1.36 8.41
CA LYS A 65 5.17 -0.65 9.71
C LYS A 65 6.56 -0.38 10.29
N TYR A 66 7.48 -1.33 10.18
CA TYR A 66 8.85 -1.17 10.67
C TYR A 66 9.60 -0.06 9.94
N LEU A 67 9.47 -0.03 8.61
CA LEU A 67 10.13 0.94 7.74
C LEU A 67 9.50 2.33 7.87
N THR A 68 8.17 2.44 7.88
CA THR A 68 7.46 3.71 8.09
C THR A 68 7.92 4.43 9.36
N ARG A 69 8.14 3.70 10.47
CA ARG A 69 8.61 4.32 11.73
C ARG A 69 10.02 4.90 11.63
N ARG A 70 10.85 4.41 10.71
CA ARG A 70 12.25 4.84 10.53
C ARG A 70 12.41 5.86 9.41
N PHE A 71 11.49 5.84 8.46
CA PHE A 71 11.50 6.63 7.25
C PHE A 71 10.11 7.28 7.12
N PRO A 72 9.82 8.32 7.92
CA PRO A 72 8.47 8.87 8.05
C PRO A 72 7.95 9.50 6.75
N GLU A 73 8.83 10.01 5.89
CA GLU A 73 8.46 10.59 4.58
C GLU A 73 8.53 9.55 3.45
N ALA A 74 8.64 8.26 3.81
CA ALA A 74 8.61 7.20 2.81
C ALA A 74 7.27 7.23 2.08
N LYS A 75 7.34 7.10 0.76
CA LYS A 75 6.18 6.88 -0.07
C LYS A 75 5.71 5.43 0.06
N HIS A 76 4.43 5.21 -0.22
CA HIS A 76 3.78 3.92 -0.08
C HIS A 76 2.99 3.60 -1.34
N ALA A 77 3.21 2.41 -1.87
CA ALA A 77 2.37 1.80 -2.89
C ALA A 77 1.74 0.51 -2.32
N PHE A 78 0.55 0.19 -2.82
CA PHE A 78 -0.22 -0.98 -2.40
C PHE A 78 -0.79 -1.66 -3.64
N ILE A 79 -0.49 -2.94 -3.81
CA ILE A 79 -1.14 -3.77 -4.82
C ILE A 79 -2.36 -4.42 -4.15
N PRO A 80 -3.55 -4.38 -4.77
CA PRO A 80 -4.71 -5.12 -4.28
C PRO A 80 -4.41 -6.61 -4.11
N VAL A 81 -5.00 -7.24 -3.10
CA VAL A 81 -4.79 -8.68 -2.84
C VAL A 81 -5.14 -9.52 -4.06
N GLU A 82 -6.26 -9.21 -4.71
CA GLU A 82 -6.73 -9.86 -5.94
C GLU A 82 -5.73 -9.78 -7.10
N ASP A 83 -4.99 -8.67 -7.21
CA ASP A 83 -3.99 -8.46 -8.26
C ASP A 83 -2.64 -9.07 -7.91
N ALA A 84 -2.41 -9.38 -6.64
CA ALA A 84 -1.18 -9.98 -6.12
C ALA A 84 -1.36 -11.46 -5.75
N THR A 85 -2.46 -12.11 -6.16
CA THR A 85 -2.71 -13.52 -5.86
C THR A 85 -2.70 -14.34 -7.14
N ALA A 86 -1.85 -15.36 -7.21
CA ALA A 86 -1.85 -16.35 -8.28
C ALA A 86 -1.27 -17.68 -7.78
N ASN A 87 -1.79 -18.79 -8.31
CA ASN A 87 -1.29 -20.15 -8.00
C ASN A 87 -1.22 -20.48 -6.50
N ASP A 88 -2.26 -20.11 -5.74
CA ASP A 88 -2.34 -20.26 -4.27
C ASP A 88 -1.23 -19.53 -3.49
N ASP A 89 -0.59 -18.55 -4.13
CA ASP A 89 0.45 -17.72 -3.55
C ASP A 89 0.09 -16.23 -3.64
N ILE A 90 0.61 -15.44 -2.70
CA ILE A 90 0.33 -14.01 -2.55
C ILE A 90 1.64 -13.22 -2.46
N GLY A 91 1.83 -12.28 -3.37
CA GLY A 91 3.00 -11.41 -3.36
C GLY A 91 3.11 -10.49 -4.55
N VAL A 92 4.01 -9.51 -4.47
CA VAL A 92 4.31 -8.60 -5.58
C VAL A 92 4.81 -9.39 -6.80
N GLU A 93 5.51 -10.50 -6.60
CA GLU A 93 5.93 -11.42 -7.66
C GLU A 93 4.78 -11.99 -8.50
N GLN A 94 3.57 -12.12 -7.93
CA GLN A 94 2.38 -12.62 -8.62
C GLN A 94 1.66 -11.51 -9.41
N ALA A 95 2.01 -10.25 -9.17
CA ALA A 95 1.32 -9.12 -9.77
C ALA A 95 1.65 -8.96 -11.26
N LYS A 96 0.61 -8.68 -12.05
CA LYS A 96 0.80 -8.31 -13.46
C LYS A 96 1.50 -6.95 -13.55
N PRO A 97 2.27 -6.70 -14.62
CA PRO A 97 2.95 -5.40 -14.82
C PRO A 97 2.02 -4.19 -14.70
N GLU A 98 0.78 -4.33 -15.14
CA GLU A 98 -0.23 -3.27 -15.06
C GLU A 98 -0.64 -2.95 -13.62
N ALA A 99 -0.82 -3.97 -12.77
CA ALA A 99 -1.17 -3.77 -11.37
C ALA A 99 -0.06 -3.02 -10.62
N ILE A 100 1.21 -3.33 -10.92
CA ILE A 100 2.38 -2.63 -10.36
C ILE A 100 2.35 -1.16 -10.79
N ARG A 101 2.09 -0.86 -12.08
CA ARG A 101 1.98 0.53 -12.57
C ARG A 101 0.85 1.29 -11.89
N GLN A 102 -0.32 0.67 -11.72
CA GLN A 102 -1.46 1.29 -11.04
C GLN A 102 -1.17 1.57 -9.57
N ALA A 103 -0.52 0.64 -8.86
CA ALA A 103 -0.08 0.84 -7.49
C ALA A 103 0.92 2.01 -7.36
N LEU A 104 1.85 2.12 -8.32
CA LEU A 104 2.85 3.18 -8.36
C LEU A 104 2.25 4.55 -8.78
N ALA A 105 1.19 4.56 -9.58
CA ALA A 105 0.44 5.77 -9.92
C ALA A 105 -0.35 6.33 -8.73
N LYS A 106 -0.75 5.46 -7.79
CA LYS A 106 -1.51 5.80 -6.57
C LYS A 106 -0.62 5.94 -5.33
N VAL A 107 0.65 6.26 -5.51
CA VAL A 107 1.60 6.38 -4.40
C VAL A 107 1.14 7.45 -3.40
N ARG A 108 1.08 7.07 -2.13
CA ARG A 108 0.74 7.96 -1.01
C ARG A 108 1.95 8.24 -0.14
N THR A 109 2.04 9.45 0.40
CA THR A 109 2.95 9.80 1.50
C THR A 109 2.18 9.81 2.79
N LEU A 110 2.81 9.46 3.91
CA LEU A 110 2.20 9.74 5.20
C LEU A 110 2.21 11.25 5.45
N ASP A 111 1.06 11.79 5.81
CA ASP A 111 0.97 13.15 6.30
C ASP A 111 1.62 13.25 7.68
N TRP A 112 2.39 14.33 7.86
CA TRP A 112 3.04 14.65 9.12
C TRP A 112 2.02 14.95 10.22
N GLU A 113 0.90 15.57 9.85
CA GLU A 113 -0.25 15.85 10.73
C GLU A 113 -1.43 15.00 10.28
N PRO A 114 -1.72 13.88 10.96
CA PRO A 114 -2.89 13.08 10.64
C PRO A 114 -4.16 13.91 10.77
N SER A 115 -5.03 13.84 9.78
CA SER A 115 -6.33 14.48 9.86
C SER A 115 -7.23 13.73 10.87
N ASN A 116 -8.23 14.42 11.39
CA ASN A 116 -9.37 13.77 12.05
C ASN A 116 -10.59 13.85 11.14
N GLU A 117 -10.36 13.84 9.82
CA GLU A 117 -11.41 13.97 8.81
C GLU A 117 -12.39 12.80 8.92
N PHE A 118 -11.86 11.58 9.03
CA PHE A 118 -12.68 10.37 9.12
C PHE A 118 -12.76 9.83 10.54
N SER A 119 -13.92 9.30 10.89
CA SER A 119 -14.23 8.65 12.15
C SER A 119 -14.71 7.22 11.94
N SER A 120 -14.86 6.47 13.04
CA SER A 120 -15.49 5.15 12.99
C SER A 120 -16.94 5.20 12.51
N ALA A 121 -17.65 6.31 12.73
CA ALA A 121 -19.02 6.48 12.26
C ALA A 121 -19.07 6.51 10.72
N ASP A 122 -18.11 7.18 10.07
CA ASP A 122 -17.98 7.20 8.61
C ASP A 122 -17.86 5.78 8.05
N LEU A 123 -17.06 4.92 8.70
CA LEU A 123 -16.92 3.53 8.26
C LEU A 123 -18.23 2.74 8.40
N ILE A 124 -19.01 2.98 9.46
CA ILE A 124 -20.27 2.27 9.68
C ILE A 124 -21.32 2.73 8.66
N VAL A 125 -21.47 4.04 8.47
CA VAL A 125 -22.44 4.63 7.53
C VAL A 125 -22.22 4.12 6.10
N HIS A 126 -20.96 3.95 5.68
CA HIS A 126 -20.62 3.47 4.33
C HIS A 126 -20.52 1.94 4.20
N GLY A 127 -20.91 1.18 5.23
CA GLY A 127 -20.85 -0.28 5.23
C GLY A 127 -19.42 -0.84 5.19
N LEU A 128 -18.42 -0.03 5.58
CA LEU A 128 -17.02 -0.43 5.71
C LEU A 128 -16.71 -1.02 7.09
N SER A 129 -17.70 -1.15 7.98
CA SER A 129 -17.60 -1.80 9.29
C SER A 129 -18.97 -2.29 9.76
N GLY A 130 -19.00 -3.35 10.58
CA GLY A 130 -20.24 -3.84 11.21
C GLY A 130 -21.16 -4.67 10.34
N THR A 131 -20.81 -4.91 9.06
CA THR A 131 -21.56 -5.78 8.14
C THR A 131 -20.72 -6.98 7.69
N PRO A 132 -21.34 -8.08 7.23
CA PRO A 132 -20.62 -9.23 6.67
C PRO A 132 -19.75 -8.86 5.46
N GLU A 133 -20.21 -7.92 4.62
CA GLU A 133 -19.53 -7.49 3.39
C GLU A 133 -18.44 -6.45 3.64
N ALA A 134 -18.33 -5.93 4.87
CA ALA A 134 -17.43 -4.81 5.21
C ALA A 134 -15.96 -5.10 4.88
N ALA A 135 -15.52 -6.36 5.00
CA ALA A 135 -14.15 -6.73 4.65
C ALA A 135 -13.87 -6.59 3.15
N ALA A 136 -14.77 -7.09 2.31
CA ALA A 136 -14.67 -6.98 0.85
C ALA A 136 -14.78 -5.52 0.40
N ARG A 137 -15.74 -4.77 0.95
CA ARG A 137 -15.90 -3.33 0.66
C ARG A 137 -14.65 -2.53 1.03
N ARG A 138 -14.01 -2.79 2.19
CA ARG A 138 -12.73 -2.16 2.56
C ARG A 138 -11.59 -2.53 1.61
N ALA A 139 -11.53 -3.78 1.13
CA ALA A 139 -10.50 -4.19 0.17
C ALA A 139 -10.61 -3.36 -1.12
N ARG A 140 -11.83 -3.27 -1.67
CA ARG A 140 -12.12 -2.51 -2.89
C ARG A 140 -11.91 -1.01 -2.69
N ALA A 141 -12.44 -0.43 -1.60
CA ALA A 141 -12.20 0.97 -1.23
C ALA A 141 -10.70 1.28 -1.10
N GLY A 142 -9.94 0.40 -0.45
CA GLY A 142 -8.50 0.55 -0.27
C GLY A 142 -7.72 0.50 -1.58
N ALA A 143 -8.17 -0.31 -2.54
CA ALA A 143 -7.62 -0.37 -3.89
C ALA A 143 -7.91 0.91 -4.70
N LEU A 144 -9.14 1.43 -4.62
CA LEU A 144 -9.52 2.69 -5.28
C LEU A 144 -8.68 3.85 -4.74
N LEU A 145 -8.62 3.99 -3.43
CA LEU A 145 -7.93 5.09 -2.74
C LEU A 145 -6.41 4.96 -2.73
N GLY A 146 -5.85 3.78 -3.01
CA GLY A 146 -4.40 3.54 -2.95
C GLY A 146 -3.86 3.46 -1.52
N ILE A 147 -4.69 3.02 -0.56
CA ILE A 147 -4.30 2.86 0.85
C ILE A 147 -4.25 1.38 1.29
N GLY A 148 -4.47 0.46 0.35
CA GLY A 148 -4.33 -0.99 0.55
C GLY A 148 -5.37 -1.61 1.48
N PHE A 149 -5.32 -2.94 1.60
CA PHE A 149 -6.21 -3.71 2.46
C PHE A 149 -5.86 -3.55 3.94
N ALA A 150 -6.90 -3.50 4.79
CA ALA A 150 -6.76 -3.38 6.24
C ALA A 150 -8.05 -3.76 6.97
N ASN A 151 -7.93 -4.11 8.26
CA ASN A 151 -9.06 -4.15 9.18
C ASN A 151 -9.63 -2.75 9.43
N ALA A 152 -10.85 -2.64 9.97
CA ALA A 152 -11.55 -1.34 10.14
C ALA A 152 -10.70 -0.29 10.88
N LYS A 153 -10.06 -0.66 12.00
CA LYS A 153 -9.22 0.24 12.79
C LYS A 153 -8.01 0.75 12.01
N THR A 154 -7.34 -0.13 11.28
CA THR A 154 -6.15 0.22 10.49
C THR A 154 -6.56 1.00 9.24
N PHE A 155 -7.69 0.66 8.61
CA PHE A 155 -8.25 1.37 7.47
C PHE A 155 -8.60 2.81 7.83
N LEU A 156 -9.30 3.03 8.95
CA LEU A 156 -9.58 4.37 9.47
C LEU A 156 -8.30 5.18 9.67
N LYS A 157 -7.30 4.55 10.30
CA LYS A 157 -6.00 5.18 10.49
C LYS A 157 -5.38 5.58 9.15
N ARG A 158 -5.44 4.70 8.14
CA ARG A 158 -4.87 4.97 6.82
C ARG A 158 -5.58 6.10 6.09
N LEU A 159 -6.91 6.18 6.15
CA LEU A 159 -7.67 7.32 5.60
C LEU A 159 -7.14 8.65 6.13
N ASN A 160 -6.97 8.73 7.45
CA ASN A 160 -6.51 9.93 8.14
C ASN A 160 -5.01 10.23 8.02
N HIS A 161 -4.20 9.28 7.53
CA HIS A 161 -2.75 9.38 7.50
C HIS A 161 -2.15 9.47 6.09
N TYR A 162 -2.89 9.09 5.05
CA TYR A 162 -2.38 9.05 3.67
C TYR A 162 -2.94 10.18 2.79
N GLY A 163 -3.39 11.28 3.39
CA GLY A 163 -3.89 12.45 2.67
C GLY A 163 -5.14 12.17 1.84
N VAL A 164 -5.98 11.20 2.26
CA VAL A 164 -7.26 10.96 1.60
C VAL A 164 -8.17 12.13 1.93
N THR A 165 -8.69 12.77 0.90
CA THR A 165 -9.68 13.85 1.03
C THR A 165 -11.10 13.29 1.15
N ARG A 166 -12.03 14.09 1.68
CA ARG A 166 -13.45 13.71 1.72
C ARG A 166 -13.96 13.43 0.32
N GLU A 167 -13.61 14.27 -0.64
CA GLU A 167 -14.04 14.16 -2.04
C GLU A 167 -13.54 12.86 -2.68
N GLU A 168 -12.27 12.48 -2.48
CA GLU A 168 -11.75 11.19 -2.95
C GLU A 168 -12.48 10.01 -2.31
N PHE A 169 -12.76 10.10 -1.01
CA PHE A 169 -13.46 9.04 -0.28
C PHE A 169 -14.89 8.86 -0.81
N GLU A 170 -15.66 9.95 -0.93
CA GLU A 170 -17.04 9.91 -1.45
C GLU A 170 -17.08 9.37 -2.89
N SER A 171 -16.15 9.79 -3.75
CA SER A 171 -16.02 9.26 -5.11
C SER A 171 -15.75 7.75 -5.13
N ALA A 172 -14.87 7.26 -4.24
CA ALA A 172 -14.65 5.83 -4.09
C ALA A 172 -15.90 5.10 -3.59
N MET A 173 -16.68 5.69 -2.68
CA MET A 173 -17.92 5.08 -2.18
C MET A 173 -19.00 4.99 -3.26
N GLN A 174 -19.13 6.02 -4.10
CA GLN A 174 -20.03 6.01 -5.25
C GLN A 174 -19.69 4.90 -6.24
N GLN A 175 -18.40 4.76 -6.60
CA GLN A 175 -17.96 3.68 -7.49
C GLN A 175 -18.28 2.29 -6.91
N LEU A 176 -18.11 2.08 -5.60
CA LEU A 176 -18.47 0.81 -4.96
C LEU A 176 -19.96 0.50 -5.02
N GLN A 177 -20.80 1.54 -4.96
CA GLN A 177 -22.24 1.38 -5.05
C GLN A 177 -22.65 1.01 -6.48
N GLU A 178 -22.09 1.69 -7.48
CA GLU A 178 -22.31 1.37 -8.91
C GLU A 178 -21.84 -0.04 -9.28
N GLU A 179 -20.75 -0.54 -8.70
CA GLU A 179 -20.28 -1.92 -8.91
C GLU A 179 -21.19 -2.99 -8.26
N SER A 180 -22.03 -2.61 -7.31
CA SER A 180 -22.90 -3.51 -6.55
C SER A 180 -24.34 -3.58 -7.11
N GLU A 181 -24.68 -2.72 -8.06
CA GLU A 181 -25.97 -2.66 -8.78
C GLU A 181 -25.91 -3.44 -10.11
#